data_AF-A0A1Q7FXI4-F1
#
_entry.id   AF-A0A1Q7FXI4-F1
#
_cell.length_a   1.000
_cell.length_b   1.000
_cell.length_c   1.000
_cell.angle_alpha   90.00
_cell.angle_beta   90.00
_cell.angle_gamma   90.00
#
_symmetry.space_group_name_H-M   'P 1'
#
loop_
_entity.id
_entity.type
_entity.pdbx_description
1 polymer ?
#
loop_
_entity_poly.entity_id
_entity_poly.type
_entity_poly.pdbx_seq_one_letter_code
_entity_poly.pdbx_strand_id
1 'polypeptide(L)'
;MLAVSLIVPGAVLAASNSALPYTLSSPPTSLSNSSFSASFGGVQGTITTTSSGRWMMTVAGQTFASGTYMCSGGVCTFTGTMLLGKTVTFTMTATTGTISGLFATHGAWVSALAQWANTHLSGQEIGRVVSAAARIEGSLASGGQEHGSRDGHGRP
;
A
#
# COMPACT_ATOMS: atom_id res chain seq x y z
N MET A 1 -7.03 -39.06 37.33
CA MET A 1 -7.26 -38.00 36.33
C MET A 1 -6.48 -36.78 36.74
N LEU A 2 -5.49 -36.35 35.96
CA LEU A 2 -4.86 -35.03 36.10
C LEU A 2 -4.52 -34.55 34.68
N ALA A 3 -5.38 -33.70 34.11
CA ALA A 3 -5.07 -32.97 32.90
C ALA A 3 -4.41 -31.65 33.32
N VAL A 4 -3.12 -31.51 33.02
CA VAL A 4 -2.37 -30.27 33.24
C VAL A 4 -2.75 -29.30 32.11
N SER A 5 -3.60 -28.32 32.43
CA SER A 5 -3.90 -27.20 31.55
C SER A 5 -2.70 -26.25 31.50
N LEU A 6 -1.94 -26.29 30.41
CA LEU A 6 -0.97 -25.26 30.05
C LEU A 6 -1.73 -24.04 29.52
N ILE A 7 -2.00 -23.08 30.40
CA ILE A 7 -2.41 -21.73 30.02
C ILE A 7 -1.14 -21.05 29.51
N VAL A 8 -1.01 -20.93 28.18
CA VAL A 8 0.01 -20.06 27.57
C VAL A 8 -0.51 -18.63 27.69
N PRO A 9 0.11 -17.74 28.49
CA PRO A 9 -0.26 -16.34 28.51
C PRO A 9 0.03 -15.77 27.13
N GLY A 10 -0.97 -15.08 26.57
CA GLY A 10 -0.96 -14.56 25.22
C GLY A 10 0.36 -13.90 24.84
N ALA A 11 1.04 -14.49 23.86
CA ALA A 11 1.92 -13.74 23.00
C ALA A 11 1.04 -12.70 22.29
N VAL A 12 0.97 -11.50 22.85
CA VAL A 12 0.63 -10.31 22.07
C VAL A 12 1.78 -10.18 21.08
N LEU A 13 1.66 -10.86 19.94
CA LEU A 13 2.50 -10.56 18.80
C LEU A 13 2.24 -9.08 18.54
N ALA A 14 3.20 -8.23 18.92
CA ALA A 14 3.26 -6.87 18.45
C ALA A 14 3.27 -6.99 16.93
N ALA A 15 2.09 -6.89 16.33
CA ALA A 15 1.95 -6.96 14.89
C ALA A 15 2.71 -5.75 14.38
N SER A 16 3.89 -6.00 13.81
CA SER A 16 4.66 -4.98 13.12
C SER A 16 3.79 -4.48 11.99
N ASN A 17 3.09 -3.36 12.22
CA ASN A 17 2.21 -2.74 11.24
C ASN A 17 2.99 -2.62 9.93
N SER A 18 2.51 -3.28 8.89
CA SER A 18 3.22 -3.28 7.62
C SER A 18 3.11 -1.89 7.02
N ALA A 19 4.23 -1.18 6.96
CA ALA A 19 4.32 0.09 6.26
C ALA A 19 4.13 -0.18 4.75
N LEU A 20 3.01 0.24 4.19
CA LEU A 20 2.73 0.06 2.77
C LEU A 20 3.43 1.16 1.98
N PRO A 21 4.31 0.83 1.03
CA PRO A 21 4.95 1.85 0.21
C PRO A 21 3.90 2.54 -0.67
N TYR A 22 4.06 3.84 -0.88
CA TYR A 22 3.33 4.57 -1.91
C TYR A 22 4.27 5.30 -2.87
N THR A 23 3.85 5.44 -4.12
CA THR A 23 4.49 6.30 -5.12
C THR A 23 3.45 7.12 -5.88
N LEU A 24 3.84 8.31 -6.34
CA LEU A 24 2.99 9.29 -7.01
C LEU A 24 3.73 9.84 -8.24
N SER A 25 3.00 10.15 -9.30
CA SER A 25 3.61 10.70 -10.52
C SER A 25 4.02 12.17 -10.41
N SER A 26 3.45 12.94 -9.48
CA SER A 26 3.76 14.37 -9.32
C SER A 26 3.72 14.83 -7.86
N PRO A 27 4.61 15.76 -7.44
CA PRO A 27 4.61 16.31 -6.11
C PRO A 27 3.38 17.23 -5.87
N PRO A 28 2.97 17.41 -4.61
CA PRO A 28 1.65 17.93 -4.25
C PRO A 28 1.57 19.47 -4.17
N THR A 29 2.39 20.23 -4.91
CA THR A 29 2.50 21.68 -4.71
C THR A 29 1.21 22.46 -4.97
N SER A 30 0.29 21.92 -5.77
CA SER A 30 -1.12 22.34 -5.83
C SER A 30 -1.95 21.22 -6.44
N LEU A 31 -2.83 20.59 -5.65
CA LEU A 31 -3.66 19.48 -6.11
C LEU A 31 -5.12 19.90 -6.37
N SER A 32 -5.43 21.19 -6.49
CA SER A 32 -6.81 21.61 -6.75
C SER A 32 -7.25 21.14 -8.14
N ASN A 33 -8.34 20.36 -8.19
CA ASN A 33 -8.91 19.82 -9.43
C ASN A 33 -7.90 19.07 -10.32
N SER A 34 -7.17 18.12 -9.74
CA SER A 34 -6.06 17.42 -10.39
C SER A 34 -6.33 15.93 -10.54
N SER A 35 -5.66 15.30 -11.50
CA SER A 35 -5.67 13.85 -11.70
C SER A 35 -4.24 13.36 -11.96
N PHE A 36 -3.81 12.35 -11.22
CA PHE A 36 -2.44 11.85 -11.28
C PHE A 36 -2.35 10.38 -10.87
N SER A 37 -1.32 9.69 -11.36
CA SER A 37 -1.12 8.27 -11.09
C SER A 37 -0.51 8.07 -9.70
N ALA A 38 -0.95 7.02 -9.02
CA ALA A 38 -0.44 6.60 -7.73
C ALA A 38 -0.30 5.08 -7.65
N SER A 39 0.64 4.60 -6.85
CA SER A 39 0.74 3.20 -6.46
C SER A 39 0.66 3.12 -4.94
N PHE A 40 -0.32 2.39 -4.40
CA PHE A 40 -0.47 2.15 -2.96
C PHE A 40 -0.27 0.68 -2.68
N GLY A 41 0.75 0.32 -1.90
CA GLY A 41 1.06 -1.07 -1.61
C GLY A 41 1.19 -1.90 -2.90
N GLY A 42 1.90 -1.38 -3.90
CA GLY A 42 2.09 -2.04 -5.21
C GLY A 42 0.88 -1.97 -6.16
N VAL A 43 -0.28 -1.49 -5.71
CA VAL A 43 -1.50 -1.38 -6.51
C VAL A 43 -1.55 -0.03 -7.20
N GLN A 44 -1.49 -0.05 -8.54
CA GLN A 44 -1.56 1.15 -9.36
C GLN A 44 -3.00 1.63 -9.54
N GLY A 45 -3.18 2.94 -9.44
CA GLY A 45 -4.45 3.61 -9.64
C GLY A 45 -4.27 5.08 -9.99
N THR A 46 -5.40 5.77 -10.11
CA THR A 46 -5.45 7.20 -10.38
C THR A 46 -6.09 7.91 -9.20
N ILE A 47 -5.42 8.92 -8.67
CA ILE A 47 -6.00 9.83 -7.68
C ILE A 47 -6.57 11.04 -8.42
N THR A 48 -7.83 11.33 -8.16
CA THR A 48 -8.51 12.55 -8.58
C THR A 48 -8.84 13.38 -7.35
N THR A 49 -8.57 14.68 -7.42
CA THR A 49 -8.88 15.66 -6.38
C THR A 49 -9.84 16.72 -6.92
N THR A 50 -10.69 17.26 -6.07
CA THR A 50 -11.63 18.35 -6.41
C THR A 50 -11.24 19.65 -5.71
N SER A 51 -11.69 20.79 -6.24
CA SER A 51 -11.53 22.09 -5.58
C SER A 51 -12.28 22.18 -4.24
N SER A 52 -13.29 21.34 -4.02
CA SER A 52 -14.02 21.21 -2.76
C SER A 52 -13.29 20.42 -1.67
N GLY A 53 -12.02 20.05 -1.89
CA GLY A 53 -11.23 19.31 -0.92
C GLY A 53 -11.58 17.83 -0.83
N ARG A 54 -12.17 17.24 -1.88
CA ARG A 54 -12.41 15.78 -1.96
C ARG A 54 -11.36 15.10 -2.80
N TRP A 55 -11.09 13.84 -2.48
CA TRP A 55 -10.25 12.98 -3.31
C TRP A 55 -10.87 11.59 -3.47
N MET A 56 -10.47 10.92 -4.55
CA MET A 56 -10.83 9.54 -4.83
C MET A 56 -9.66 8.87 -5.54
N MET A 57 -9.32 7.66 -5.12
CA MET A 57 -8.44 6.78 -5.86
C MET A 57 -9.27 5.70 -6.55
N THR A 58 -9.03 5.51 -7.84
CA THR A 58 -9.59 4.39 -8.60
C THR A 58 -8.50 3.41 -9.02
N VAL A 59 -8.82 2.12 -9.01
CA VAL A 59 -7.97 1.03 -9.46
C VAL A 59 -8.78 0.24 -10.48
N ALA A 60 -8.27 0.10 -11.70
CA ALA A 60 -9.02 -0.51 -12.82
C ALA A 60 -10.45 0.08 -12.98
N GLY A 61 -10.59 1.40 -12.82
CA GLY A 61 -11.86 2.11 -12.93
C GLY A 61 -12.80 1.98 -11.72
N GLN A 62 -12.45 1.19 -10.71
CA GLN A 62 -13.26 0.98 -9.51
C GLN A 62 -12.77 1.81 -8.33
N THR A 63 -13.68 2.31 -7.51
CA THR A 63 -13.31 3.10 -6.32
C THR A 63 -12.56 2.23 -5.31
N PHE A 64 -11.36 2.68 -4.97
CA PHE A 64 -10.44 1.97 -4.09
C PHE A 64 -10.29 2.65 -2.74
N ALA A 65 -10.23 3.99 -2.77
CA ALA A 65 -10.22 4.83 -1.59
C ALA A 65 -10.86 6.19 -1.91
N SER A 66 -11.40 6.87 -0.91
CA SER A 66 -11.94 8.23 -1.09
C SER A 66 -12.03 8.97 0.24
N GLY A 67 -12.08 10.29 0.17
CA GLY A 67 -12.29 11.12 1.35
C GLY A 67 -12.05 12.60 1.10
N THR A 68 -11.42 13.26 2.06
CA THR A 68 -11.06 14.67 2.02
C THR A 68 -9.55 14.88 2.05
N TYR A 69 -9.09 15.98 1.46
CA TYR A 69 -7.70 16.37 1.51
C TYR A 69 -7.58 17.86 1.83
N MET A 70 -6.46 18.21 2.46
CA MET A 70 -6.11 19.59 2.77
C MET A 70 -4.63 19.81 2.48
N CYS A 71 -4.32 20.89 1.76
CA CYS A 71 -2.95 21.29 1.46
C CYS A 71 -2.59 22.56 2.23
N SER A 72 -1.50 22.53 2.98
CA SER A 72 -0.97 23.67 3.72
C SER A 72 0.54 23.63 3.71
N GLY A 73 1.20 24.75 3.40
CA GLY A 73 2.67 24.87 3.45
C GLY A 73 3.41 23.87 2.53
N GLY A 74 2.85 23.52 1.37
CA GLY A 74 3.43 22.54 0.44
C GLY A 74 3.23 21.07 0.83
N VAL A 75 2.45 20.82 1.88
CA VAL A 75 2.13 19.49 2.38
C VAL A 75 0.64 19.22 2.21
N CYS A 76 0.28 18.11 1.56
CA CYS A 76 -1.13 17.71 1.39
C CYS A 76 -1.44 16.49 2.25
N THR A 77 -2.37 16.63 3.19
CA THR A 77 -2.86 15.53 4.02
C THR A 77 -4.14 14.97 3.43
N PHE A 78 -4.18 13.67 3.21
CA PHE A 78 -5.33 12.93 2.71
C PHE A 78 -5.89 12.08 3.82
N THR A 79 -7.20 12.19 4.05
CA THR A 79 -7.93 11.39 5.02
C THR A 79 -9.14 10.79 4.34
N GLY A 80 -9.49 9.55 4.67
CA GLY A 80 -10.64 8.93 4.06
C GLY A 80 -10.83 7.48 4.47
N THR A 81 -11.56 6.76 3.64
CA THR A 81 -11.71 5.31 3.74
C THR A 81 -11.05 4.66 2.52
N MET A 82 -10.43 3.53 2.78
CA MET A 82 -9.80 2.63 1.83
C MET A 82 -10.37 1.24 2.09
N LEU A 83 -10.38 0.35 1.10
CA LEU A 83 -10.58 -1.09 1.24
C LEU A 83 -11.43 -1.55 2.45
N LEU A 84 -12.67 -1.96 2.21
CA LEU A 84 -13.54 -2.50 3.26
C LEU A 84 -13.79 -1.51 4.42
N GLY A 85 -13.72 -0.20 4.14
CA GLY A 85 -14.03 0.86 5.10
C GLY A 85 -12.91 1.19 6.10
N LYS A 86 -11.68 0.69 5.89
CA LYS A 86 -10.53 1.04 6.73
C LYS A 86 -10.20 2.52 6.59
N THR A 87 -10.11 3.23 7.72
CA THR A 87 -9.68 4.63 7.72
C THR A 87 -8.23 4.70 7.27
N VAL A 88 -7.97 5.61 6.33
CA VAL A 88 -6.63 5.90 5.84
C VAL A 88 -6.33 7.38 6.07
N THR A 89 -5.13 7.65 6.59
CA THR A 89 -4.55 8.97 6.60
C THR A 89 -3.11 8.87 6.11
N PHE A 90 -2.77 9.64 5.08
CA PHE A 90 -1.39 9.77 4.62
C PHE A 90 -1.11 11.22 4.24
N THR A 91 0.15 11.60 4.39
CA THR A 91 0.60 12.95 4.09
C THR A 91 1.55 12.90 2.91
N MET A 92 1.25 13.66 1.87
CA MET A 92 2.14 13.85 0.74
C MET A 92 3.08 15.01 1.05
N THR A 93 4.33 14.68 1.38
CA THR A 93 5.48 15.61 1.41
C THR A 93 6.43 15.36 0.23
N ALA A 94 6.38 14.16 -0.35
CA ALA A 94 7.20 13.72 -1.47
C ALA A 94 6.38 12.78 -2.38
N THR A 95 6.91 12.49 -3.57
CA THR A 95 6.32 11.55 -4.52
C THR A 95 6.40 10.10 -4.05
N THR A 96 7.16 9.78 -3.00
CA THR A 96 7.26 8.45 -2.42
C THR A 96 7.17 8.50 -0.90
N GLY A 97 6.76 7.40 -0.27
CA GLY A 97 6.71 7.28 1.18
C GLY A 97 6.04 6.00 1.63
N THR A 98 5.58 5.97 2.87
CA THR A 98 4.91 4.79 3.45
C THR A 98 3.64 5.16 4.21
N ILE A 99 2.61 4.34 4.09
CA ILE A 99 1.39 4.43 4.90
C ILE A 99 1.44 3.32 5.96
N SER A 100 1.46 3.72 7.23
CA SER A 100 1.58 2.80 8.36
C SER A 100 0.26 2.67 9.12
N GLY A 101 0.07 1.54 9.82
CA GLY A 101 -1.06 1.34 10.74
C GLY A 101 -2.40 0.95 10.08
N LEU A 102 -2.44 0.84 8.75
CA LEU A 102 -3.63 0.36 8.02
C LEU A 102 -3.86 -1.15 8.22
N PHE A 103 -2.78 -1.93 8.14
CA PHE A 103 -2.82 -3.39 8.20
C PHE A 103 -1.73 -3.90 9.14
N ALA A 104 -2.12 -4.88 9.96
CA ALA A 104 -1.24 -5.54 10.92
C ALA A 104 -0.07 -6.29 10.25
N THR A 105 -0.28 -6.81 9.03
CA THR A 105 0.73 -7.55 8.26
C THR A 105 0.52 -7.32 6.76
N HIS A 106 1.54 -7.62 5.95
CA HIS A 106 1.41 -7.63 4.49
C HIS A 106 0.38 -8.66 4.01
N GLY A 107 0.33 -9.84 4.62
CA GLY A 107 -0.71 -10.84 4.34
C GLY A 107 -2.14 -10.31 4.59
N ALA A 108 -2.35 -9.48 5.61
CA ALA A 108 -3.63 -8.82 5.86
C ALA A 108 -3.98 -7.79 4.78
N TRP A 109 -2.98 -7.06 4.27
CA TRP A 109 -3.13 -6.17 3.12
C TRP A 109 -3.54 -6.93 1.85
N VAL A 110 -2.81 -7.99 1.49
CA VAL A 110 -3.11 -8.80 0.31
C VAL A 110 -4.49 -9.46 0.40
N SER A 111 -4.87 -9.93 1.60
CA SER A 111 -6.19 -10.54 1.83
C SER A 111 -7.34 -9.53 1.67
N ALA A 112 -7.20 -8.33 2.25
CA ALA A 112 -8.21 -7.27 2.12
C ALA A 112 -8.32 -6.79 0.66
N LEU A 113 -7.20 -6.70 -0.05
CA LEU A 113 -7.18 -6.38 -1.46
C LEU A 113 -7.85 -7.47 -2.30
N ALA A 114 -7.60 -8.74 -2.02
CA ALA A 114 -8.25 -9.86 -2.70
C ALA A 114 -9.76 -9.82 -2.49
N GLN A 115 -10.24 -9.52 -1.28
CA GLN A 115 -11.67 -9.36 -1.00
C GLN A 115 -12.29 -8.20 -1.80
N TRP A 116 -11.62 -7.05 -1.84
CA TRP A 116 -12.07 -5.92 -2.65
C TRP A 116 -12.04 -6.23 -4.15
N ALA A 117 -10.98 -6.87 -4.65
CA ALA A 117 -10.85 -7.21 -6.06
C ALA A 117 -11.94 -8.20 -6.50
N ASN A 118 -12.24 -9.22 -5.69
CA ASN A 118 -13.32 -10.18 -5.98
C ASN A 118 -14.71 -9.54 -5.97
N THR A 119 -14.90 -8.40 -5.30
CA THR A 119 -16.19 -7.70 -5.23
C THR A 119 -16.37 -6.65 -6.31
N HIS A 120 -15.28 -6.14 -6.91
CA HIS A 120 -15.33 -5.00 -7.83
C HIS A 120 -14.74 -5.28 -9.22
N LEU A 121 -13.85 -6.26 -9.34
CA LEU A 121 -13.14 -6.58 -10.59
C LEU A 121 -13.58 -7.92 -11.15
N SER A 122 -13.18 -8.19 -12.39
CA SER A 122 -13.52 -9.45 -13.06
C SER A 122 -12.31 -10.11 -13.71
N GLY A 123 -12.35 -11.44 -13.81
CA GLY A 123 -11.39 -12.23 -14.56
C GLY A 123 -9.93 -11.92 -14.23
N GLN A 124 -9.15 -11.59 -15.27
CA GLN A 124 -7.71 -11.39 -15.15
C GLN A 124 -7.31 -10.17 -14.31
N GLU A 125 -8.21 -9.19 -14.13
CA GLU A 125 -7.91 -7.96 -13.38
C GLU A 125 -7.70 -8.25 -11.89
N ILE A 126 -8.49 -9.19 -11.34
CA ILE A 126 -8.34 -9.68 -9.96
C ILE A 126 -6.91 -10.21 -9.76
N GLY A 127 -6.49 -11.11 -10.64
CA GLY A 127 -5.16 -11.73 -10.57
C GLY A 127 -4.03 -10.71 -10.68
N ARG A 128 -4.17 -9.72 -11.57
CA ARG A 128 -3.16 -8.65 -11.75
C ARG A 128 -3.02 -7.79 -10.49
N VAL A 129 -4.12 -7.32 -9.93
CA VAL A 129 -4.12 -6.44 -8.76
C VAL A 129 -3.58 -7.15 -7.51
N VAL A 130 -4.06 -8.37 -7.25
CA VAL A 130 -3.60 -9.16 -6.09
C VAL A 130 -2.13 -9.55 -6.21
N SER A 131 -1.68 -9.94 -7.41
CA SER A 131 -0.27 -10.29 -7.64
C SER A 131 0.66 -9.08 -7.51
N ALA A 132 0.22 -7.88 -7.94
CA ALA A 132 1.00 -6.66 -7.80
C ALA A 132 1.24 -6.31 -6.32
N ALA A 133 0.21 -6.44 -5.47
CA ALA A 133 0.35 -6.27 -4.04
C ALA A 133 1.22 -7.35 -3.37
N ALA A 134 1.11 -8.61 -3.82
CA ALA A 134 1.94 -9.69 -3.29
C ALA A 134 3.44 -9.48 -3.59
N ARG A 135 3.78 -8.84 -4.72
CA ARG A 135 5.16 -8.61 -5.18
C ARG A 135 5.96 -7.60 -4.36
N ILE A 136 5.33 -6.80 -3.50
CA ILE A 136 6.05 -5.83 -2.64
C ILE A 136 7.14 -6.53 -1.82
N GLU A 137 6.90 -7.75 -1.35
CA GLU A 137 7.91 -8.53 -0.61
C GLU A 137 9.07 -8.96 -1.50
N GLY A 138 8.87 -9.22 -2.80
CA GLY A 138 9.98 -9.60 -3.69
C GLY A 138 11.03 -8.49 -3.81
N SER A 139 10.63 -7.23 -3.75
CA SER A 139 11.54 -6.07 -3.82
C SER A 139 12.16 -5.70 -2.46
N LEU A 140 11.48 -5.97 -1.35
CA LEU A 140 12.02 -5.77 0.01
C LEU A 140 12.86 -6.97 0.50
N ALA A 141 12.56 -8.19 0.06
CA ALA A 141 13.33 -9.40 0.33
C ALA A 141 14.56 -9.56 -0.57
N SER A 142 14.57 -8.92 -1.75
CA SER A 142 15.76 -8.87 -2.63
C SER A 142 16.77 -7.78 -2.22
N GLY A 143 16.54 -7.04 -1.13
CA GLY A 143 17.48 -6.07 -0.56
C GLY A 143 18.69 -6.69 0.16
N GLY A 144 19.05 -7.93 -0.16
CA GLY A 144 20.09 -8.70 0.52
C GLY A 144 20.66 -9.80 -0.35
N GLN A 145 20.95 -9.49 -1.63
CA GLN A 145 21.85 -10.31 -2.41
C GLN A 145 22.72 -9.39 -3.27
N GLU A 146 23.62 -8.66 -2.61
CA GLU A 146 24.94 -8.43 -3.20
C GLU A 146 25.51 -9.82 -3.52
N HIS A 147 25.28 -10.30 -4.74
CA HIS A 147 26.02 -11.42 -5.29
C HIS A 147 27.44 -10.91 -5.61
N GLY A 148 28.22 -10.71 -4.56
CA GLY A 148 29.66 -10.70 -4.64
C GLY A 148 30.13 -12.12 -4.97
N SER A 149 30.39 -12.36 -6.26
CA SER A 149 31.39 -13.32 -6.73
C SER A 149 31.93 -12.74 -8.03
N ARG A 150 33.13 -12.15 -8.02
CA ARG A 150 34.38 -12.87 -8.28
C ARG A 150 34.21 -13.83 -9.45
N ASP A 151 34.78 -13.45 -10.59
CA ASP A 151 35.78 -14.29 -11.26
C ASP A 151 36.61 -13.43 -12.20
N GLY A 152 37.68 -12.87 -11.62
CA GLY A 152 38.87 -12.60 -12.39
C GLY A 152 39.64 -13.90 -12.51
N HIS A 153 39.65 -14.50 -13.70
CA HIS A 153 40.66 -15.47 -14.08
C HIS A 153 41.15 -15.15 -15.49
N GLY A 154 42.43 -14.78 -15.55
CA GLY A 154 43.12 -14.49 -16.79
C GLY A 154 43.54 -15.74 -17.55
N ARG A 155 43.61 -15.54 -18.88
CA ARG A 155 44.60 -16.03 -19.87
C ARG A 155 44.75 -17.55 -20.04
N PRO A 156 45.21 -18.04 -21.22
CA PRO A 156 46.38 -17.57 -22.00
C PRO A 156 46.15 -16.43 -22.99
#